data_AF-A0A6N6JQT1-F1
#
_entry.id   AF-A0A6N6JQT1-F1
#
_cell.length_a   1.000
_cell.length_b   1.000
_cell.length_c   1.000
_cell.angle_alpha   90.00
_cell.angle_beta   90.00
_cell.angle_gamma   90.00
#
_symmetry.space_group_name_H-M   'P 1'
#
loop_
_entity.id
_entity.type
_entity.pdbx_description
1 polymer ?
#
loop_
_entity_poly.entity_id
_entity_poly.type
_entity_poly.pdbx_seq_one_letter_code
_entity_poly.pdbx_strand_id
1 'polypeptide(L)'
;MHLLPFAAFFTGLRWWDALIFFVLFYVRMTALTAGYHRYFAHRAYRTSRVMQFIIAFVGGAAAQKGALWWAGHHRHHHKYSDQPEDIHSPVQRGFWWSHCGWILCRKYDKTPFELIPDFAKFPELRFINKFHLLPPIALGVATFFFGYALGGWTSAWAALLFGFFGSTVFLYHVTFMINSLAHVFGTRRFATRETSRNNWILALLAGGEGWHNNHHHYMASANQGFKWWEIDTSFYIIKLASYVGLVSDVRKVPKHMMEKHLLKTGAPDLGMFEQHWHNALRALENARVSAGDFYDERKKKLDELITMTKAKVEEITLLAKGSEPAGGENA
;
A
#
# COMPACT_ATOMS: atom_id res chain seq x y z
N MET A 1 -2.18 -17.88 6.82
CA MET A 1 -2.87 -16.66 7.31
C MET A 1 -4.33 -16.61 6.86
N HIS A 2 -4.64 -16.29 5.60
CA HIS A 2 -6.04 -16.11 5.13
C HIS A 2 -6.97 -17.31 5.31
N LEU A 3 -6.44 -18.54 5.31
CA LEU A 3 -7.22 -19.76 5.51
C LEU A 3 -7.45 -20.12 6.99
N LEU A 4 -6.63 -19.61 7.91
CA LEU A 4 -6.70 -19.98 9.34
C LEU A 4 -8.04 -19.65 10.00
N PRO A 5 -8.71 -18.51 9.71
CA PRO A 5 -10.01 -18.21 10.32
C PRO A 5 -11.08 -19.24 10.00
N PHE A 6 -11.03 -19.91 8.85
CA PHE A 6 -12.00 -20.95 8.49
C PHE A 6 -11.89 -22.19 9.37
N ALA A 7 -10.71 -22.47 9.95
CA ALA A 7 -10.58 -23.57 10.90
C ALA A 7 -11.38 -23.34 12.20
N ALA A 8 -11.81 -22.11 12.47
CA ALA A 8 -12.64 -21.81 13.64
C ALA A 8 -14.04 -22.45 13.57
N PHE A 9 -14.54 -22.83 12.38
CA PHE A 9 -15.81 -23.57 12.26
C PHE A 9 -15.80 -24.90 13.05
N PHE A 10 -14.62 -25.47 13.31
CA PHE A 10 -14.45 -26.70 14.07
C PHE A 10 -14.27 -26.48 15.58
N THR A 11 -14.31 -25.24 16.06
CA THR A 11 -14.01 -24.89 17.47
C THR A 11 -15.25 -24.66 18.34
N GLY A 12 -16.44 -24.57 17.72
CA GLY A 12 -17.68 -24.21 18.41
C GLY A 12 -17.70 -22.73 18.82
N LEU A 13 -17.71 -21.84 17.81
CA LEU A 13 -17.68 -20.38 17.99
C LEU A 13 -18.77 -19.87 18.94
N ARG A 14 -18.39 -18.90 19.77
CA ARG A 14 -19.27 -18.28 20.78
C ARG A 14 -19.30 -16.77 20.57
N TRP A 15 -20.29 -16.10 21.19
CA TRP A 15 -20.50 -14.68 20.97
C TRP A 15 -19.31 -13.81 21.42
N TRP A 16 -18.54 -14.25 22.43
CA TRP A 16 -17.34 -13.53 22.87
C TRP A 16 -16.18 -13.62 21.88
N ASP A 17 -16.11 -14.64 21.03
CA ASP A 17 -15.08 -14.72 19.98
C ASP A 17 -15.28 -13.60 18.95
N ALA A 18 -16.55 -13.26 18.66
CA ALA A 18 -16.89 -12.08 17.87
C ALA A 18 -16.53 -10.78 18.57
N LEU A 19 -16.75 -10.68 19.89
CA LEU A 19 -16.31 -9.51 20.66
C LEU A 19 -14.78 -9.34 20.61
N ILE A 20 -14.03 -10.43 20.81
CA ILE A 20 -12.56 -10.45 20.68
C ILE A 20 -12.16 -9.98 19.27
N PHE A 21 -12.79 -10.52 18.22
CA PHE A 21 -12.55 -10.09 16.84
C PHE A 21 -12.70 -8.57 16.69
N PHE A 22 -13.84 -8.00 17.11
CA PHE A 22 -14.13 -6.58 16.90
C PHE A 22 -13.22 -5.68 17.72
N VAL A 23 -12.92 -6.05 18.97
CA VAL A 23 -11.99 -5.31 19.83
C VAL A 23 -10.59 -5.33 19.24
N LEU A 24 -10.07 -6.50 18.86
CA LEU A 24 -8.74 -6.61 18.26
C LEU A 24 -8.65 -5.89 16.92
N PHE A 25 -9.69 -5.96 16.08
CA PHE A 25 -9.77 -5.19 14.84
C PHE A 25 -9.67 -3.69 15.12
N TYR A 26 -10.55 -3.16 15.98
CA TYR A 26 -10.70 -1.73 16.16
C TYR A 26 -9.50 -1.09 16.87
N VAL A 27 -8.93 -1.77 17.88
CA VAL A 27 -7.72 -1.30 18.58
C VAL A 27 -6.54 -1.18 17.62
N ARG A 28 -6.32 -2.21 16.78
CA ARG A 28 -5.21 -2.20 15.82
C ARG A 28 -5.44 -1.26 14.66
N MET A 29 -6.69 -1.15 14.17
CA MET A 29 -7.05 -0.16 13.17
C MET A 29 -6.73 1.24 13.68
N THR A 30 -7.20 1.58 14.88
CA THR A 30 -6.89 2.87 15.53
C THR A 30 -5.39 3.09 15.68
N ALA A 31 -4.62 2.07 16.07
CA ALA A 31 -3.17 2.22 16.22
C ALA A 31 -2.45 2.45 14.88
N LEU A 32 -2.95 1.88 13.77
CA LEU A 32 -2.46 2.19 12.43
C LEU A 32 -2.84 3.61 12.01
N THR A 33 -4.09 4.00 12.14
CA THR A 33 -4.62 5.27 11.61
C THR A 33 -4.23 6.48 12.48
N ALA A 34 -4.43 6.39 13.80
CA ALA A 34 -4.01 7.44 14.72
C ALA A 34 -2.48 7.43 14.94
N GLY A 35 -1.84 6.27 14.86
CA GLY A 35 -0.42 6.10 15.15
C GLY A 35 0.45 6.12 13.90
N TYR A 36 0.54 5.00 13.19
CA TYR A 36 1.43 4.85 12.02
C TYR A 36 1.19 5.95 10.99
N HIS A 37 -0.07 6.23 10.70
CA HIS A 37 -0.44 7.21 9.71
C HIS A 37 -0.31 8.65 10.22
N ARG A 38 -1.18 9.06 11.15
CA ARG A 38 -1.26 10.48 11.54
C ARG A 38 -0.07 10.94 12.36
N TYR A 39 0.53 10.09 13.19
CA TYR A 39 1.69 10.46 13.99
C TYR A 39 3.01 10.23 13.24
N PHE A 40 3.33 8.98 12.91
CA PHE A 40 4.63 8.64 12.33
C PHE A 40 4.79 9.17 10.90
N ALA A 41 3.78 9.04 10.04
CA ALA A 41 3.89 9.53 8.67
C ALA A 41 3.71 11.06 8.57
N HIS A 42 2.71 11.64 9.25
CA HIS A 42 2.30 13.03 9.01
C HIS A 42 2.55 14.04 10.12
N ARG A 43 2.96 13.60 11.31
CA ARG A 43 3.18 14.48 12.48
C ARG A 43 1.97 15.38 12.77
N ALA A 44 0.78 14.81 12.69
CA ALA A 44 -0.47 15.51 12.94
C ALA A 44 -0.66 15.90 14.42
N TYR A 45 0.14 15.35 15.32
CA TYR A 45 0.17 15.72 16.74
C TYR A 45 1.54 15.38 17.36
N ARG A 46 1.76 15.78 18.61
CA ARG A 46 2.93 15.43 19.41
C ARG A 46 2.55 14.53 20.59
N THR A 47 3.48 13.68 20.99
CA THR A 47 3.35 12.84 22.20
C THR A 47 4.73 12.53 22.77
N SER A 48 4.76 11.93 23.96
CA SER A 48 5.99 11.57 24.65
C SER A 48 6.71 10.40 23.98
N ARG A 49 8.01 10.22 24.29
CA ARG A 49 8.81 9.09 23.79
C ARG A 49 8.25 7.74 24.21
N VAL A 50 7.69 7.66 25.42
CA VAL A 50 7.04 6.44 25.94
C VAL A 50 5.79 6.12 25.13
N MET A 51 4.91 7.11 24.93
CA MET A 51 3.69 6.90 24.16
C MET A 51 3.99 6.59 22.69
N GLN A 52 5.01 7.23 22.11
CA GLN A 52 5.52 6.90 20.79
C GLN A 52 5.90 5.41 20.68
N PHE A 53 6.60 4.84 21.67
CA PHE A 53 6.92 3.41 21.69
C PHE A 53 5.67 2.54 21.85
N ILE A 54 4.73 2.92 22.73
CA ILE A 54 3.46 2.20 22.92
C ILE A 54 2.66 2.15 21.61
N ILE A 55 2.51 3.30 20.93
CA ILE A 55 1.85 3.39 19.62
C ILE A 55 2.54 2.49 18.60
N ALA A 56 3.88 2.51 18.55
CA ALA A 56 4.65 1.65 17.64
C ALA A 56 4.43 0.16 17.92
N PHE A 57 4.39 -0.24 19.20
CA PHE A 57 4.18 -1.62 19.60
C PHE A 57 2.75 -2.10 19.29
N VAL A 58 1.73 -1.34 19.70
CA VAL A 58 0.32 -1.69 19.45
C VAL A 58 0.00 -1.67 17.95
N GLY A 59 0.51 -0.69 17.20
CA GLY A 59 0.37 -0.65 15.74
C GLY A 59 1.09 -1.83 15.06
N GLY A 60 2.24 -2.25 15.60
CA GLY A 60 2.96 -3.44 15.13
C GLY A 60 2.13 -4.72 15.22
N ALA A 61 1.20 -4.80 16.18
CA ALA A 61 0.31 -5.96 16.33
C ALA A 61 -0.68 -6.14 15.17
N ALA A 62 -0.78 -5.16 14.27
CA ALA A 62 -1.46 -5.27 13.00
C ALA A 62 -0.70 -6.15 11.98
N ALA A 63 0.55 -6.52 12.25
CA ALA A 63 1.39 -7.36 11.37
C ALA A 63 1.65 -6.79 9.96
N GLN A 64 1.57 -5.47 9.79
CA GLN A 64 1.88 -4.75 8.54
C GLN A 64 3.29 -4.15 8.53
N LYS A 65 4.28 -4.91 9.01
CA LYS A 65 5.67 -4.47 9.24
C LYS A 65 5.77 -3.38 10.31
N GLY A 66 6.98 -2.87 10.52
CA GLY A 66 7.28 -1.92 11.60
C GLY A 66 6.85 -0.48 11.28
N ALA A 67 6.67 0.33 12.33
CA ALA A 67 6.20 1.71 12.22
C ALA A 67 7.07 2.59 11.29
N LEU A 68 8.40 2.43 11.34
CA LEU A 68 9.32 3.21 10.52
C LEU A 68 9.28 2.76 9.06
N TRP A 69 9.17 1.45 8.80
CA TRP A 69 8.98 0.90 7.47
C TRP A 69 7.69 1.44 6.85
N TRP A 70 6.59 1.35 7.60
CA TRP A 70 5.27 1.75 7.15
C TRP A 70 5.23 3.25 6.85
N ALA A 71 5.64 4.09 7.80
CA ALA A 71 5.58 5.53 7.65
C ALA A 71 6.58 6.07 6.61
N GLY A 72 7.75 5.44 6.45
CA GLY A 72 8.70 5.79 5.40
C GLY A 72 8.14 5.57 4.00
N HIS A 73 7.55 4.40 3.74
CA HIS A 73 6.88 4.12 2.45
C HIS A 73 5.63 4.98 2.26
N HIS A 74 4.88 5.27 3.33
CA HIS A 74 3.71 6.15 3.24
C HIS A 74 4.08 7.60 2.86
N ARG A 75 5.16 8.13 3.43
CA ARG A 75 5.71 9.44 3.05
C ARG A 75 6.16 9.45 1.59
N HIS A 76 6.78 8.36 1.13
CA HIS A 76 7.15 8.19 -0.28
C HIS A 76 5.93 8.22 -1.19
N HIS A 77 4.87 7.47 -0.84
CA HIS A 77 3.60 7.47 -1.54
C HIS A 77 3.01 8.88 -1.63
N HIS A 78 2.91 9.63 -0.52
CA HIS A 78 2.38 11.00 -0.58
C HIS A 78 3.20 11.94 -1.48
N LYS A 79 4.51 11.72 -1.58
CA LYS A 79 5.39 12.52 -2.44
C LYS A 79 5.18 12.20 -3.92
N TYR A 80 4.90 10.94 -4.25
CA TYR A 80 4.88 10.42 -5.62
C TYR A 80 3.54 9.79 -6.02
N SER A 81 2.45 10.07 -5.31
CA SER A 81 1.17 9.37 -5.42
C SER A 81 0.73 9.24 -6.89
N ASP A 82 0.42 8.02 -7.32
CA ASP A 82 0.06 7.67 -8.70
C ASP A 82 1.09 8.03 -9.80
N GLN A 83 2.34 8.29 -9.43
CA GLN A 83 3.50 8.41 -10.32
C GLN A 83 4.31 7.10 -10.33
N PRO A 84 5.25 6.89 -11.27
CA PRO A 84 5.97 5.62 -11.42
C PRO A 84 6.73 5.17 -10.16
N GLU A 85 7.15 6.11 -9.32
CA GLU A 85 7.85 5.88 -8.07
C GLU A 85 6.91 5.39 -6.95
N ASP A 86 5.60 5.57 -7.07
CA ASP A 86 4.62 5.07 -6.10
C ASP A 86 4.51 3.54 -6.18
N ILE A 87 5.04 2.89 -5.15
CA ILE A 87 5.19 1.44 -5.09
C ILE A 87 3.86 0.69 -4.97
N HIS A 88 2.77 1.39 -4.62
CA HIS A 88 1.45 0.81 -4.44
C HIS A 88 0.32 1.57 -5.16
N SER A 89 0.66 2.28 -6.24
CA SER A 89 -0.35 2.90 -7.10
C SER A 89 -1.15 1.86 -7.89
N PRO A 90 -2.49 1.89 -7.85
CA PRO A 90 -3.33 1.08 -8.72
C PRO A 90 -3.29 1.53 -10.18
N VAL A 91 -2.97 2.81 -10.43
CA VAL A 91 -2.82 3.36 -11.79
C VAL A 91 -1.58 2.79 -12.47
N GLN A 92 -0.47 2.64 -11.73
CA GLN A 92 0.80 2.19 -12.32
C GLN A 92 0.91 0.68 -12.47
N ARG A 93 0.35 -0.09 -11.52
CA ARG A 93 0.58 -1.55 -11.44
C ARG A 93 -0.70 -2.38 -11.29
N GLY A 94 -1.86 -1.74 -11.35
CA GLY A 94 -3.17 -2.39 -11.28
C GLY A 94 -3.68 -2.60 -9.85
N PHE A 95 -4.98 -2.92 -9.77
CA PHE A 95 -5.72 -3.02 -8.51
C PHE A 95 -5.13 -4.06 -7.55
N TRP A 96 -4.87 -5.29 -8.01
CA TRP A 96 -4.39 -6.38 -7.14
C TRP A 96 -2.99 -6.13 -6.59
N TRP A 97 -2.13 -5.49 -7.38
CA TRP A 97 -0.81 -5.08 -6.92
C TRP A 97 -0.91 -4.05 -5.79
N SER A 98 -1.69 -3.00 -5.99
CA SER A 98 -1.92 -1.94 -4.99
C SER A 98 -2.61 -2.48 -3.73
N HIS A 99 -3.54 -3.43 -3.90
CA HIS A 99 -4.26 -4.04 -2.79
C HIS A 99 -3.33 -4.89 -1.92
N CYS A 100 -2.63 -5.89 -2.46
CA CYS A 100 -1.82 -6.81 -1.64
C CYS A 100 -0.45 -7.17 -2.21
N GLY A 101 -0.23 -7.04 -3.53
CA GLY A 101 1.02 -7.47 -4.15
C GLY A 101 2.26 -6.72 -3.66
N TRP A 102 2.16 -5.39 -3.51
CA TRP A 102 3.32 -4.55 -3.19
C TRP A 102 3.92 -4.85 -1.81
N ILE A 103 3.09 -5.07 -0.80
CA ILE A 103 3.54 -5.26 0.59
C ILE A 103 4.25 -6.61 0.79
N LEU A 104 3.89 -7.60 -0.04
CA LEU A 104 4.50 -8.93 -0.09
C LEU A 104 5.76 -8.98 -0.96
N CYS A 105 6.04 -7.92 -1.73
CA CYS A 105 7.18 -7.88 -2.63
C CYS A 105 8.48 -7.65 -1.87
N ARG A 106 9.41 -8.61 -1.96
CA ARG A 106 10.73 -8.55 -1.30
C ARG A 106 11.56 -7.31 -1.67
N LYS A 107 11.33 -6.75 -2.86
CA LYS A 107 12.00 -5.52 -3.32
C LYS A 107 11.84 -4.37 -2.33
N TYR A 108 10.71 -4.31 -1.60
CA TYR A 108 10.39 -3.21 -0.68
C TYR A 108 10.51 -3.60 0.79
N ASP A 109 11.17 -4.73 1.14
CA ASP A 109 11.30 -5.16 2.53
C ASP A 109 12.22 -4.28 3.36
N LYS A 110 13.17 -3.59 2.74
CA LYS A 110 14.08 -2.67 3.44
C LYS A 110 13.31 -1.46 3.97
N THR A 111 13.59 -1.08 5.22
CA THR A 111 13.07 0.16 5.82
C THR A 111 13.82 1.37 5.27
N PRO A 112 13.13 2.37 4.66
CA PRO A 112 13.76 3.58 4.13
C PRO A 112 13.96 4.61 5.26
N PHE A 113 14.97 4.42 6.10
CA PHE A 113 15.22 5.29 7.26
C PHE A 113 15.48 6.75 6.89
N GLU A 114 16.02 6.99 5.69
CA GLU A 114 16.26 8.30 5.09
C GLU A 114 14.99 9.12 4.84
N LEU A 115 13.83 8.46 4.70
CA LEU A 115 12.53 9.13 4.55
C LEU A 115 11.86 9.46 5.89
N ILE A 116 12.39 8.90 6.98
CA ILE A 116 11.87 9.08 8.34
C ILE A 116 12.99 9.34 9.38
N PRO A 117 13.97 10.22 9.10
CA PRO A 117 15.13 10.43 9.97
C PRO A 117 14.73 10.95 11.36
N ASP A 118 13.60 11.63 11.40
CA ASP A 118 13.03 12.29 12.56
C ASP A 118 12.53 11.32 13.63
N PHE A 119 12.14 10.09 13.25
CA PHE A 119 11.85 8.99 14.17
C PHE A 119 12.91 7.88 14.15
N ALA A 120 13.66 7.72 13.05
CA ALA A 120 14.71 6.72 12.93
C ALA A 120 15.87 6.92 13.91
N LYS A 121 16.05 8.13 14.45
CA LYS A 121 17.04 8.42 15.50
C LYS A 121 16.77 7.70 16.84
N PHE A 122 15.56 7.20 17.09
CA PHE A 122 15.20 6.56 18.36
C PHE A 122 15.51 5.05 18.34
N PRO A 123 16.42 4.55 19.20
CA PRO A 123 16.85 3.15 19.16
C PRO A 123 15.71 2.16 19.46
N GLU A 124 14.80 2.47 20.39
CA GLU A 124 13.66 1.63 20.73
C GLU A 124 12.68 1.48 19.56
N LEU A 125 12.54 2.51 18.72
CA LEU A 125 11.73 2.42 17.50
C LEU A 125 12.42 1.57 16.44
N ARG A 126 13.74 1.71 16.28
CA ARG A 126 14.50 0.83 15.37
C ARG A 126 14.44 -0.63 15.82
N PHE A 127 14.50 -0.88 17.12
CA PHE A 127 14.36 -2.20 17.71
C PHE A 127 13.00 -2.81 17.36
N ILE A 128 11.89 -2.15 17.71
CA ILE A 128 10.57 -2.71 17.44
C ILE A 128 10.25 -2.79 15.95
N ASN A 129 10.80 -1.88 15.13
CA ASN A 129 10.69 -1.95 13.67
C ASN A 129 11.44 -3.16 13.09
N LYS A 130 12.64 -3.48 13.62
CA LYS A 130 13.40 -4.66 13.21
C LYS A 130 12.69 -5.94 13.63
N PHE A 131 12.17 -5.98 14.86
CA PHE A 131 11.43 -7.11 15.41
C PHE A 131 9.91 -6.92 15.29
N HIS A 132 9.45 -6.47 14.12
CA HIS A 132 8.04 -6.11 13.91
C HIS A 132 7.06 -7.29 14.05
N LEU A 133 7.55 -8.54 14.07
CA LEU A 133 6.73 -9.73 14.35
C LEU A 133 6.54 -9.97 15.85
N LEU A 134 7.30 -9.32 16.73
CA LEU A 134 7.17 -9.47 18.18
C LEU A 134 5.76 -9.06 18.69
N PRO A 135 5.22 -7.87 18.36
CA PRO A 135 3.87 -7.51 18.82
C PRO A 135 2.74 -8.43 18.36
N PRO A 136 2.62 -8.83 17.06
CA PRO A 136 1.53 -9.71 16.66
C PRO A 136 1.69 -11.13 17.21
N ILE A 137 2.91 -11.64 17.40
CA ILE A 137 3.13 -12.92 18.08
C ILE A 137 2.68 -12.83 19.54
N ALA A 138 3.10 -11.79 20.27
CA ALA A 138 2.70 -11.57 21.65
C ALA A 138 1.17 -11.45 21.80
N LEU A 139 0.52 -10.70 20.90
CA LEU A 139 -0.94 -10.57 20.89
C LEU A 139 -1.65 -11.89 20.58
N GLY A 140 -1.14 -12.67 19.62
CA GLY A 140 -1.70 -13.99 19.31
C GLY A 140 -1.62 -14.95 20.50
N VAL A 141 -0.45 -15.02 21.16
CA VAL A 141 -0.25 -15.82 22.38
C VAL A 141 -1.18 -15.35 23.51
N ALA A 142 -1.25 -14.03 23.75
CA ALA A 142 -2.15 -13.48 24.77
C ALA A 142 -3.62 -13.79 24.47
N THR A 143 -4.04 -13.70 23.20
CA THR A 143 -5.41 -14.01 22.78
C THR A 143 -5.74 -15.49 22.99
N PHE A 144 -4.80 -16.39 22.70
CA PHE A 144 -4.97 -17.82 22.94
C PHE A 144 -5.20 -18.13 24.43
N PHE A 145 -4.34 -17.61 25.31
CA PHE A 145 -4.48 -17.85 26.75
C PHE A 145 -5.69 -17.14 27.35
N PHE A 146 -6.07 -15.98 26.83
CA PHE A 146 -7.31 -15.31 27.20
C PHE A 146 -8.53 -16.17 26.83
N GLY A 147 -8.58 -16.70 25.61
CA GLY A 147 -9.61 -17.66 25.20
C GLY A 147 -9.64 -18.89 26.10
N TYR A 148 -8.47 -19.45 26.44
CA TYR A 148 -8.37 -20.57 27.38
C TYR A 148 -9.02 -20.26 28.73
N ALA A 149 -8.76 -19.07 29.30
CA ALA A 149 -9.34 -18.65 30.55
C ALA A 149 -10.88 -18.49 30.49
N LEU A 150 -11.44 -18.16 29.31
CA LEU A 150 -12.88 -17.99 29.13
C LEU A 150 -13.65 -19.31 28.99
N GLY A 151 -13.03 -20.38 28.49
CA GLY A 151 -13.76 -21.64 28.31
C GLY A 151 -12.93 -22.82 27.83
N GLY A 152 -11.67 -22.90 28.25
CA GLY A 152 -10.76 -24.01 28.00
C GLY A 152 -10.25 -24.07 26.56
N TRP A 153 -9.77 -25.25 26.15
CA TRP A 153 -9.06 -25.45 24.89
C TRP A 153 -9.85 -25.05 23.65
N THR A 154 -11.16 -25.33 23.61
CA THR A 154 -12.00 -24.95 22.47
C THR A 154 -12.09 -23.43 22.31
N SER A 155 -12.29 -22.70 23.41
CA SER A 155 -12.25 -21.23 23.42
C SER A 155 -10.87 -20.67 23.08
N ALA A 156 -9.79 -21.31 23.51
CA ALA A 156 -8.43 -20.88 23.18
C ALA A 156 -8.18 -20.86 21.67
N TRP A 157 -8.56 -21.96 21.00
CA TRP A 157 -8.46 -22.07 19.54
C TRP A 157 -9.44 -21.15 18.82
N ALA A 158 -10.68 -21.01 19.29
CA ALA A 158 -11.67 -20.08 18.73
C ALA A 158 -11.17 -18.63 18.78
N ALA A 159 -10.68 -18.18 19.93
CA ALA A 159 -10.13 -16.85 20.12
C ALA A 159 -8.90 -16.59 19.24
N LEU A 160 -8.01 -17.57 19.08
CA LEU A 160 -6.83 -17.43 18.22
C LEU A 160 -7.20 -17.43 16.72
N LEU A 161 -7.98 -18.41 16.27
CA LEU A 161 -8.31 -18.60 14.85
C LEU A 161 -9.29 -17.56 14.32
N PHE A 162 -10.40 -17.34 15.03
CA PHE A 162 -11.40 -16.36 14.64
C PHE A 162 -11.07 -14.97 15.18
N GLY A 163 -10.88 -14.88 16.51
CA GLY A 163 -10.62 -13.61 17.18
C GLY A 163 -9.36 -12.92 16.64
N PHE A 164 -8.19 -13.53 16.72
CA PHE A 164 -6.92 -12.92 16.28
C PHE A 164 -6.69 -13.01 14.77
N PHE A 165 -6.64 -14.21 14.18
CA PHE A 165 -6.35 -14.34 12.74
C PHE A 165 -7.46 -13.77 11.86
N GLY A 166 -8.74 -13.98 12.22
CA GLY A 166 -9.88 -13.43 11.49
C GLY A 166 -9.84 -11.91 11.46
N SER A 167 -9.68 -11.27 12.61
CA SER A 167 -9.62 -9.81 12.68
C SER A 167 -8.35 -9.24 12.02
N THR A 168 -7.24 -9.99 11.99
CA THR A 168 -6.02 -9.60 11.27
C THR A 168 -6.24 -9.58 9.76
N VAL A 169 -6.87 -10.63 9.22
CA VAL A 169 -7.18 -10.72 7.78
C VAL A 169 -8.19 -9.63 7.38
N PHE A 170 -9.23 -9.42 8.19
CA PHE A 170 -10.19 -8.35 7.93
C PHE A 170 -9.52 -6.97 7.96
N LEU A 171 -8.66 -6.73 8.95
CA LEU A 171 -7.87 -5.51 9.06
C LEU A 171 -6.99 -5.29 7.82
N TYR A 172 -6.29 -6.32 7.32
CA TYR A 172 -5.51 -6.23 6.09
C TYR A 172 -6.35 -5.70 4.94
N HIS A 173 -7.47 -6.35 4.64
CA HIS A 173 -8.29 -5.94 3.50
C HIS A 173 -8.86 -4.54 3.66
N VAL A 174 -9.29 -4.14 4.86
CA VAL A 174 -9.77 -2.77 5.11
C VAL A 174 -8.65 -1.75 4.85
N THR A 175 -7.44 -1.98 5.36
CA THR A 175 -6.31 -1.07 5.10
C THR A 175 -5.87 -1.07 3.64
N PHE A 176 -5.87 -2.22 2.98
CA PHE A 176 -5.47 -2.37 1.59
C PHE A 176 -6.47 -1.73 0.63
N MET A 177 -7.76 -1.67 1.00
CA MET A 177 -8.77 -0.91 0.27
C MET A 177 -8.51 0.60 0.28
N ILE A 178 -7.75 1.15 1.23
CA ILE A 178 -7.36 2.57 1.18
C ILE A 178 -6.40 2.80 0.01
N ASN A 179 -5.41 1.92 -0.17
CA ASN A 179 -4.49 2.04 -1.30
C ASN A 179 -5.17 1.73 -2.64
N SER A 180 -6.09 0.77 -2.67
CA SER A 180 -6.73 0.32 -3.90
C SER A 180 -8.08 0.99 -4.16
N LEU A 181 -9.12 0.65 -3.40
CA LEU A 181 -10.49 1.08 -3.63
C LEU A 181 -10.66 2.60 -3.49
N ALA A 182 -10.00 3.25 -2.52
CA ALA A 182 -10.10 4.70 -2.35
C ALA A 182 -9.41 5.50 -3.48
N HIS A 183 -8.66 4.85 -4.38
CA HIS A 183 -8.11 5.47 -5.60
C HIS A 183 -8.94 5.17 -6.85
N VAL A 184 -9.99 4.36 -6.74
CA VAL A 184 -10.83 3.95 -7.90
C VAL A 184 -12.30 4.33 -7.71
N PHE A 185 -12.82 4.28 -6.48
CA PHE A 185 -14.24 4.42 -6.20
C PHE A 185 -14.54 5.38 -5.04
N GLY A 186 -15.39 6.38 -5.30
CA GLY A 186 -15.79 7.40 -4.34
C GLY A 186 -15.95 8.78 -4.98
N THR A 187 -15.96 9.81 -4.15
CA THR A 187 -16.15 11.22 -4.57
C THR A 187 -14.88 12.04 -4.41
N ARG A 188 -14.74 13.10 -5.19
CA ARG A 188 -13.65 14.07 -5.03
C ARG A 188 -14.22 15.42 -4.65
N ARG A 189 -13.63 16.01 -3.62
CA ARG A 189 -13.98 17.35 -3.14
C ARG A 189 -12.93 18.37 -3.56
N PHE A 190 -11.68 17.96 -3.60
CA PHE A 190 -10.55 18.81 -3.90
C PHE A 190 -9.82 18.32 -5.15
N ALA A 191 -9.44 19.25 -6.01
CA ALA A 191 -8.55 18.99 -7.13
C ALA A 191 -7.14 18.68 -6.58
N THR A 192 -6.80 17.41 -6.56
CA THR A 192 -5.45 16.89 -6.29
C THR A 192 -4.86 16.29 -7.57
N ARG A 193 -3.54 16.15 -7.65
CA ARG A 193 -2.82 15.61 -8.82
C ARG A 193 -2.82 14.07 -8.91
N GLU A 194 -3.64 13.42 -8.10
CA GLU A 194 -3.69 11.97 -7.94
C GLU A 194 -5.14 11.52 -7.79
N THR A 195 -5.39 10.21 -7.79
CA THR A 195 -6.73 9.64 -7.96
C THR A 195 -7.50 9.34 -6.67
N SER A 196 -7.06 9.81 -5.51
CA SER A 196 -7.72 9.61 -4.23
C SER A 196 -9.18 10.09 -4.24
N ARG A 197 -10.03 9.40 -3.50
CA ARG A 197 -11.47 9.62 -3.41
C ARG A 197 -11.95 9.42 -1.98
N ASN A 198 -12.91 10.23 -1.58
CA ASN A 198 -13.65 10.08 -0.35
C ASN A 198 -14.68 8.95 -0.48
N ASN A 199 -14.69 8.03 0.46
CA ASN A 199 -15.61 6.91 0.58
C ASN A 199 -16.02 6.72 2.05
N TRP A 200 -17.30 6.95 2.35
CA TRP A 200 -17.80 6.95 3.73
C TRP A 200 -17.81 5.55 4.37
N ILE A 201 -17.98 4.47 3.58
CA ILE A 201 -17.92 3.10 4.10
C ILE A 201 -16.50 2.79 4.56
N LEU A 202 -15.50 3.14 3.74
CA LEU A 202 -14.09 2.99 4.11
C LEU A 202 -13.75 3.90 5.29
N ALA A 203 -14.35 5.09 5.40
CA ALA A 203 -14.10 5.97 6.54
C ALA A 203 -14.60 5.34 7.85
N LEU A 204 -15.75 4.67 7.84
CA LEU A 204 -16.26 3.97 9.02
C LEU A 204 -15.37 2.76 9.40
N LEU A 205 -14.99 1.94 8.41
CA LEU A 205 -14.20 0.73 8.65
C LEU A 205 -12.75 1.03 9.03
N ALA A 206 -12.13 2.02 8.36
CA ALA A 206 -10.74 2.39 8.54
C ALA A 206 -10.58 3.64 9.41
N GLY A 207 -11.49 3.88 10.36
CA GLY A 207 -11.35 4.94 11.36
C GLY A 207 -11.06 6.35 10.83
N GLY A 208 -11.65 6.74 9.70
CA GLY A 208 -11.51 8.04 9.04
C GLY A 208 -10.71 8.02 7.74
N GLU A 209 -9.91 6.99 7.48
CA GLU A 209 -8.99 6.95 6.32
C GLU A 209 -9.71 6.94 4.95
N GLY A 210 -10.99 6.57 4.93
CA GLY A 210 -11.81 6.68 3.73
C GLY A 210 -12.07 8.12 3.27
N TRP A 211 -11.82 9.14 4.08
CA TRP A 211 -11.80 10.55 3.63
C TRP A 211 -10.49 10.87 2.87
N HIS A 212 -10.15 10.00 1.92
CA HIS A 212 -8.82 9.91 1.32
C HIS A 212 -8.48 11.12 0.45
N ASN A 213 -9.47 11.69 -0.26
CA ASN A 213 -9.26 12.92 -1.04
C ASN A 213 -9.06 14.15 -0.15
N ASN A 214 -9.77 14.21 1.00
CA ASN A 214 -9.51 15.26 1.98
C ASN A 214 -8.08 15.13 2.54
N HIS A 215 -7.69 13.89 2.86
CA HIS A 215 -6.37 13.57 3.39
C HIS A 215 -5.24 13.91 2.41
N HIS A 216 -5.35 13.52 1.14
CA HIS A 216 -4.36 13.88 0.11
C HIS A 216 -4.30 15.38 -0.19
N HIS A 217 -5.40 16.11 0.00
CA HIS A 217 -5.42 17.57 -0.11
C HIS A 217 -4.68 18.26 1.05
N TYR A 218 -4.85 17.77 2.29
CA TYR A 218 -4.13 18.32 3.44
C TYR A 218 -3.77 17.25 4.49
N MET A 219 -2.69 16.53 4.21
CA MET A 219 -2.23 15.36 4.98
C MET A 219 -1.75 15.66 6.41
N ALA A 220 -1.45 16.93 6.71
CA ALA A 220 -0.95 17.33 8.02
C ALA A 220 -2.04 17.39 9.11
N SER A 221 -3.32 17.30 8.75
CA SER A 221 -4.43 17.33 9.71
C SER A 221 -4.58 16.01 10.46
N ALA A 222 -4.86 16.10 11.77
CA ALA A 222 -5.23 14.93 12.57
C ALA A 222 -6.67 14.45 12.30
N ASN A 223 -7.50 15.35 11.76
CA ASN A 223 -8.87 15.06 11.34
C ASN A 223 -8.95 15.02 9.81
N GLN A 224 -9.31 13.88 9.25
CA GLN A 224 -9.52 13.69 7.83
C GLN A 224 -10.97 14.00 7.41
N GLY A 225 -11.90 14.00 8.38
CA GLY A 225 -13.27 14.49 8.20
C GLY A 225 -13.31 16.02 8.26
N PHE A 226 -13.39 16.69 7.12
CA PHE A 226 -13.35 18.14 7.01
C PHE A 226 -14.73 18.77 7.27
N LYS A 227 -15.81 17.99 7.17
CA LYS A 227 -17.17 18.40 7.53
C LYS A 227 -17.63 17.72 8.81
N TRP A 228 -18.57 18.34 9.52
CA TRP A 228 -19.07 17.86 10.82
C TRP A 228 -19.71 16.46 10.77
N TRP A 229 -20.27 16.08 9.61
CA TRP A 229 -20.89 14.77 9.38
C TRP A 229 -19.88 13.71 8.92
N GLU A 230 -18.65 14.10 8.61
CA GLU A 230 -17.59 13.16 8.21
C GLU A 230 -16.98 12.52 9.45
N ILE A 231 -17.49 11.34 9.79
CA ILE A 231 -17.05 10.59 10.97
C ILE A 231 -15.58 10.16 10.81
N ASP A 232 -14.77 10.52 11.79
CA ASP A 232 -13.36 10.14 11.90
C ASP A 232 -13.08 9.69 13.34
N THR A 233 -13.23 8.39 13.58
CA THR A 233 -13.11 7.84 14.93
C THR A 233 -11.69 7.90 15.47
N SER A 234 -10.67 7.81 14.62
CA SER A 234 -9.27 7.94 15.02
C SER A 234 -8.98 9.35 15.51
N PHE A 235 -9.58 10.36 14.87
CA PHE A 235 -9.46 11.75 15.33
C PHE A 235 -10.13 11.94 16.69
N TYR A 236 -11.29 11.34 16.91
CA TYR A 236 -11.97 11.42 18.20
C TYR A 236 -11.14 10.81 19.33
N ILE A 237 -10.43 9.70 19.06
CA ILE A 237 -9.50 9.08 20.01
C ILE A 237 -8.28 9.97 20.25
N ILE A 238 -7.67 10.55 19.21
CA ILE A 238 -6.58 11.53 19.36
C ILE A 238 -7.03 12.72 20.21
N LYS A 239 -8.25 13.23 19.96
CA LYS A 239 -8.83 14.35 20.69
C LYS A 239 -9.07 13.98 22.16
N LEU A 240 -9.61 12.81 22.45
CA LEU A 240 -9.74 12.33 23.84
C LEU A 240 -8.38 12.19 24.53
N ALA A 241 -7.38 11.62 23.85
CA ALA A 241 -6.02 11.51 24.37
C ALA A 241 -5.39 12.88 24.65
N SER A 242 -5.78 13.93 23.91
CA SER A 242 -5.33 15.29 24.18
C SER A 242 -5.94 15.88 25.45
N TYR A 243 -7.19 15.55 25.79
CA TYR A 243 -7.83 16.02 27.02
C TYR A 243 -7.22 15.42 28.29
N VAL A 244 -6.65 14.23 28.21
CA VAL A 244 -5.94 13.57 29.33
C VAL A 244 -4.43 13.81 29.29
N GLY A 245 -3.93 14.69 28.42
CA GLY A 245 -2.52 15.09 28.36
C GLY A 245 -1.56 14.08 27.72
N LEU A 246 -2.06 13.00 27.11
CA LEU A 246 -1.21 12.03 26.40
C LEU A 246 -0.73 12.56 25.04
N VAL A 247 -1.47 13.49 24.45
CA VAL A 247 -1.19 14.08 23.14
C VAL A 247 -1.31 15.60 23.20
N SER A 248 -0.46 16.32 22.48
CA SER A 248 -0.50 17.77 22.34
C SER A 248 -0.35 18.21 20.88
N ASP A 249 -0.49 19.51 20.61
CA ASP A 249 -0.28 20.12 19.29
C ASP A 249 -1.08 19.44 18.16
N VAL A 250 -2.34 19.06 18.43
CA VAL A 250 -3.23 18.39 17.47
C VAL A 250 -3.55 19.35 16.32
N ARG A 251 -2.99 19.06 15.15
CA ARG A 251 -3.14 19.87 13.94
C ARG A 251 -4.53 19.69 13.34
N LYS A 252 -5.13 20.81 12.97
CA LYS A 252 -6.41 20.87 12.26
C LYS A 252 -6.20 21.52 10.89
N VAL A 253 -7.15 21.30 9.99
CA VAL A 253 -7.19 21.97 8.69
C VAL A 253 -7.37 23.49 8.90
N PRO A 254 -6.47 24.33 8.36
CA PRO A 254 -6.67 25.78 8.36
C PRO A 254 -7.88 26.18 7.50
N LYS A 255 -8.58 27.27 7.87
CA LYS A 255 -9.75 27.74 7.11
C LYS A 255 -9.47 27.95 5.62
N HIS A 256 -8.34 28.57 5.26
CA HIS A 256 -7.98 28.79 3.85
C HIS A 256 -7.76 27.48 3.07
N MET A 257 -7.34 26.40 3.73
CA MET A 257 -7.18 25.09 3.08
C MET A 257 -8.52 24.41 2.80
N MET A 258 -9.61 24.81 3.48
CA MET A 258 -10.96 24.30 3.21
C MET A 258 -11.54 24.79 1.88
N GLU A 259 -11.01 25.89 1.36
CA GLU A 259 -11.47 26.53 0.12
C GLU A 259 -10.49 26.30 -1.04
N LYS A 260 -9.19 26.18 -0.73
CA LYS A 260 -8.15 25.94 -1.72
C LYS A 260 -8.44 24.66 -2.52
N HIS A 261 -8.38 24.75 -3.85
CA HIS A 261 -8.64 23.65 -4.79
C HIS A 261 -10.00 22.96 -4.62
N LEU A 262 -10.97 23.59 -3.94
CA LEU A 262 -12.31 23.05 -3.83
C LEU A 262 -12.94 22.95 -5.24
N LEU A 263 -13.40 21.76 -5.60
CA LEU A 263 -14.11 21.52 -6.85
C LEU A 263 -15.48 22.19 -6.76
N LYS A 264 -15.73 23.14 -7.66
CA LYS A 264 -17.04 23.78 -7.78
C LYS A 264 -17.98 22.85 -8.53
N THR A 265 -19.25 22.79 -8.13
CA THR A 265 -20.28 22.03 -8.82
C THR A 265 -20.33 22.43 -10.29
N GLY A 266 -20.25 21.45 -11.19
CA GLY A 266 -20.24 21.68 -12.64
C GLY A 266 -18.88 22.10 -13.23
N ALA A 267 -17.85 22.37 -12.41
CA ALA A 267 -16.51 22.63 -12.91
C ALA A 267 -15.77 21.31 -13.22
N PRO A 268 -14.93 21.28 -14.27
CA PRO A 268 -14.11 20.11 -14.56
C PRO A 268 -13.07 19.89 -13.45
N ASP A 269 -12.84 18.62 -13.10
CA ASP A 269 -11.76 18.23 -12.19
C ASP A 269 -10.42 18.29 -12.94
N LEU A 270 -9.77 19.45 -12.89
CA LEU A 270 -8.48 19.69 -13.55
C LEU A 270 -7.40 18.71 -13.07
N GLY A 271 -7.45 18.27 -11.81
CA GLY A 271 -6.50 17.29 -11.30
C GLY A 271 -6.66 15.92 -11.96
N MET A 272 -7.90 15.49 -12.19
CA MET A 272 -8.18 14.29 -12.97
C MET A 272 -7.83 14.46 -14.44
N PHE A 273 -8.05 15.63 -15.03
CA PHE A 273 -7.60 15.90 -16.41
C PHE A 273 -6.08 15.77 -16.54
N GLU A 274 -5.31 16.42 -15.66
CA GLU A 274 -3.85 16.31 -15.64
C GLU A 274 -3.40 14.85 -15.51
N GLN A 275 -4.05 14.08 -14.63
CA GLN A 275 -3.69 12.67 -14.45
C GLN A 275 -3.98 11.82 -15.69
N HIS A 276 -5.15 11.98 -16.32
CA HIS A 276 -5.46 11.27 -17.56
C HIS A 276 -4.53 11.68 -18.70
N TRP A 277 -4.17 12.97 -18.79
CA TRP A 277 -3.23 13.48 -19.77
C TRP A 277 -1.84 12.85 -19.61
N HIS A 278 -1.30 12.80 -18.39
CA HIS A 278 -0.04 12.12 -18.11
C HIS A 278 -0.09 10.62 -18.40
N ASN A 279 -1.20 9.96 -18.10
CA ASN A 279 -1.39 8.54 -18.45
C ASN A 279 -1.39 8.32 -19.96
N ALA A 280 -2.05 9.20 -20.72
CA ALA A 280 -2.07 9.12 -22.19
C ALA A 280 -0.67 9.33 -22.78
N LEU A 281 0.07 10.35 -22.32
CA LEU A 281 1.46 10.59 -22.74
C LEU A 281 2.38 9.39 -22.45
N ARG A 282 2.22 8.76 -21.28
CA ARG A 282 2.99 7.54 -20.94
C ARG A 282 2.62 6.35 -21.79
N ALA A 283 1.34 6.15 -22.08
CA ALA A 283 0.90 5.08 -22.97
C ALA A 283 1.50 5.24 -24.37
N LEU A 284 1.58 6.47 -24.88
CA LEU A 284 2.24 6.79 -26.15
C LEU A 284 3.74 6.50 -26.11
N GLU A 285 4.44 6.92 -25.06
CA GLU A 285 5.88 6.66 -24.92
C GLU A 285 6.18 5.16 -24.82
N ASN A 286 5.41 4.41 -24.03
CA ASN A 286 5.56 2.96 -23.91
C ASN A 286 5.28 2.24 -25.24
N ALA A 287 4.27 2.68 -25.98
CA ALA A 287 3.98 2.13 -27.31
C ALA A 287 5.12 2.42 -28.29
N ARG A 288 5.73 3.61 -28.22
CA ARG A 288 6.90 3.98 -29.02
C ARG A 288 8.11 3.10 -28.71
N VAL A 289 8.43 2.90 -27.44
CA VAL A 289 9.53 2.02 -27.00
C VAL A 289 9.28 0.59 -27.46
N SER A 290 8.08 0.04 -27.20
CA SER A 290 7.73 -1.33 -27.61
C SER A 290 7.78 -1.54 -29.12
N ALA A 291 7.37 -0.54 -29.91
CA ALA A 291 7.49 -0.58 -31.37
C ALA A 291 8.96 -0.54 -31.83
N GLY A 292 9.80 0.25 -31.15
CA GLY A 292 11.24 0.28 -31.34
C GLY A 292 11.90 -1.07 -31.07
N ASP A 293 11.63 -1.65 -29.90
CA ASP A 293 12.16 -2.98 -29.51
C ASP A 293 11.73 -4.07 -30.51
N PHE A 294 10.46 -4.04 -30.94
CA PHE A 294 9.95 -4.97 -31.95
C PHE A 294 10.63 -4.80 -33.31
N TYR A 295 10.86 -3.56 -33.74
CA TYR A 295 11.58 -3.26 -34.97
C TYR A 295 13.03 -3.76 -34.89
N ASP A 296 13.73 -3.48 -33.80
CA ASP A 296 15.12 -3.89 -33.59
C ASP A 296 15.25 -5.42 -33.55
N GLU A 297 14.32 -6.12 -32.90
CA GLU A 297 14.28 -7.58 -32.91
C GLU A 297 14.09 -8.15 -34.33
N ARG A 298 13.18 -7.57 -35.12
CA ARG A 298 12.95 -7.99 -36.51
C ARG A 298 14.13 -7.68 -37.42
N LYS A 299 14.75 -6.51 -37.26
CA LYS A 299 15.95 -6.13 -38.00
C LYS A 299 17.09 -7.11 -37.72
N LYS A 300 17.33 -7.44 -36.45
CA LYS A 300 18.34 -8.43 -36.06
C LYS A 300 18.09 -9.80 -36.72
N LYS A 301 16.86 -10.30 -36.69
CA LYS A 301 16.50 -11.57 -37.37
C LYS A 301 16.71 -11.51 -38.88
N LEU A 302 16.40 -10.37 -39.51
CA LEU A 302 16.61 -10.17 -40.94
C LEU A 302 18.11 -10.15 -41.29
N ASP A 303 18.92 -9.46 -40.50
CA ASP A 303 20.38 -9.40 -40.68
C ASP A 303 21.02 -10.79 -40.52
N GLU A 304 20.56 -11.59 -39.55
CA GLU A 304 20.95 -13.00 -39.38
C GLU A 304 20.58 -13.83 -40.63
N LEU A 305 19.34 -13.70 -41.13
CA LEU A 305 18.88 -14.37 -42.35
C LEU A 305 19.71 -13.97 -43.58
N ILE A 306 19.95 -12.68 -43.80
CA ILE A 306 20.77 -12.19 -44.92
C ILE A 306 22.17 -12.77 -44.84
N THR A 307 22.77 -12.81 -43.65
CA THR A 307 24.11 -13.38 -43.42
C THR A 307 24.13 -14.87 -43.77
N MET A 308 23.15 -15.64 -43.31
CA MET A 308 23.01 -17.06 -43.64
C MET A 308 22.81 -17.29 -45.14
N THR A 309 21.96 -16.49 -45.79
CA THR A 309 21.70 -16.59 -47.23
C THR A 309 22.96 -16.28 -48.04
N LYS A 310 23.72 -15.24 -47.68
CA LYS A 310 24.99 -14.91 -48.33
C LYS A 310 26.00 -16.05 -48.24
N ALA A 311 26.19 -16.62 -47.05
CA ALA A 311 27.09 -17.76 -46.85
C ALA A 311 26.68 -18.97 -47.72
N LYS A 312 25.38 -19.25 -47.83
CA LYS A 312 24.86 -20.36 -48.64
C LYS A 312 25.00 -20.11 -50.14
N VAL A 313 24.84 -18.86 -50.60
CA VAL A 313 25.09 -18.47 -51.99
C VAL A 313 26.57 -18.61 -52.35
N GLU A 314 27.48 -18.22 -51.46
CA GLU A 314 28.92 -18.43 -51.64
C GLU A 314 29.28 -19.92 -51.73
N GLU A 315 28.72 -20.75 -50.85
CA GLU A 315 28.87 -22.21 -50.89
C GLU A 315 28.41 -22.80 -52.23
N ILE A 316 27.21 -22.44 -52.69
CA ILE A 316 26.66 -22.90 -53.98
C ILE A 316 27.53 -22.41 -55.15
N THR A 317 28.02 -21.17 -55.10
CA THR A 317 28.87 -20.59 -56.15
C THR A 317 30.21 -21.32 -56.24
N LEU A 318 30.79 -21.69 -55.10
CA LEU A 318 32.00 -22.52 -55.04
C LEU A 318 31.76 -23.91 -55.62
N LEU A 319 30.64 -24.57 -55.28
CA LEU A 319 30.27 -25.86 -55.84
C LEU A 319 30.07 -25.79 -57.36
N ALA A 320 29.41 -24.75 -57.87
CA ALA A 320 29.20 -24.55 -59.30
C ALA A 320 30.51 -24.34 -60.06
N LYS A 321 31.47 -23.60 -59.49
CA LYS A 321 32.81 -23.41 -60.08
C LYS A 321 33.68 -24.67 -60.01
N GLY A 322 33.49 -25.52 -59.00
CA GLY A 322 34.16 -26.82 -58.89
C GLY A 322 33.59 -27.90 -59.82
N SER A 323 32.45 -27.64 -60.46
CA SER A 323 31.76 -28.57 -61.37
C SER A 323 31.93 -28.27 -62.86
N GLU A 324 32.81 -27.33 -63.25
CA GLU A 324 33.23 -27.24 -64.65
C GLU A 324 33.90 -28.56 -65.03
N PRO A 325 33.38 -29.32 -66.02
CA PRO A 325 34.04 -30.53 -66.45
C PRO A 325 35.39 -30.10 -67.02
N ALA A 326 36.47 -30.68 -66.51
CA ALA A 326 37.74 -30.67 -67.20
C ALA A 326 37.48 -31.20 -68.60
N GLY A 327 37.40 -30.29 -69.57
CA GLY A 327 37.35 -30.62 -70.98
C GLY A 327 38.58 -31.46 -71.25
N GLY A 328 38.36 -32.77 -71.35
CA GLY A 328 39.39 -33.72 -71.68
C GLY A 328 39.88 -33.44 -73.09
N GLU A 329 41.00 -32.74 -73.20
CA GLU A 329 41.95 -33.01 -74.27
C GLU A 329 42.60 -34.36 -73.95
N ASN A 330 42.15 -35.40 -74.66
CA ASN A 330 42.94 -36.59 -74.97
C ASN A 330 42.22 -37.38 -76.08
N ALA A 331 42.51 -37.03 -77.34
CA ALA A 331 42.86 -37.92 -78.47
C ALA A 331 42.76 -37.15 -79.79
#